data_AF-A0A957MEU7-F1
#
_entry.id   AF-A0A957MEU7-F1
#
_cell.length_a   1.000
_cell.length_b   1.000
_cell.length_c   1.000
_cell.angle_alpha   90.00
_cell.angle_beta   90.00
_cell.angle_gamma   90.00
#
_symmetry.space_group_name_H-M   'P 1'
#
loop_
_entity.id
_entity.type
_entity.pdbx_description
1 polymer ?
#
loop_
_entity_poly.entity_id
_entity_poly.type
_entity_poly.pdbx_seq_one_letter_code
_entity_poly.pdbx_strand_id
1 'polypeptide(L)'
;WFATLTTALMAALALRLANSARVALLAALFTALHPLVLYYGQEARMYAQLTALAVLAGYLLVRLAGSDNPPRWLWPAFVVTATAAVYTHYFALFLLLGLAAAYLFDVWRWQPASLRRRKSVSLLTAGLAVLLLYTPWLAALFGQLRGDRSYWTGALKVQEALLDVALAFTGGESVLERIGVWLLVGYGLVTLLAIVRLWRGAEPGRRVLLYAALWLLAPVVAVLLLAVAVPKFNARYVMVALPGL
;
A
#
# COMPACT_ATOMS: atom_id res chain seq x y z
N TRP A 1 3.05 12.01 -14.78
CA TRP A 1 4.32 12.07 -14.00
C TRP A 1 4.38 11.03 -12.87
N PHE A 2 3.49 11.07 -11.87
CA PHE A 2 3.55 10.14 -10.74
C PHE A 2 3.28 8.66 -11.10
N ALA A 3 2.44 8.38 -12.09
CA ALA A 3 2.26 7.00 -12.60
C ALA A 3 3.58 6.42 -13.14
N THR A 4 4.31 7.17 -13.95
CA THR A 4 5.64 6.78 -14.46
C THR A 4 6.65 6.57 -13.34
N LEU A 5 6.65 7.44 -12.34
CA LEU A 5 7.50 7.29 -11.15
C LEU A 5 7.13 6.02 -10.36
N THR A 6 5.84 5.74 -10.20
CA THR A 6 5.33 4.53 -9.53
C THR A 6 5.84 3.28 -10.21
N THR A 7 5.82 3.22 -11.55
CA THR A 7 6.37 2.11 -12.33
C THR A 7 7.84 1.85 -12.02
N ALA A 8 8.67 2.90 -12.05
CA ALA A 8 10.10 2.77 -11.77
C ALA A 8 10.37 2.35 -10.31
N LEU A 9 9.63 2.93 -9.37
CA LEU A 9 9.73 2.59 -7.94
C LEU A 9 9.28 1.16 -7.67
N MET A 10 8.24 0.68 -8.35
CA MET A 10 7.74 -0.68 -8.19
C MET A 10 8.77 -1.70 -8.68
N ALA A 11 9.43 -1.42 -9.81
CA ALA A 11 10.55 -2.23 -10.28
C ALA A 11 11.68 -2.31 -9.23
N ALA A 12 12.06 -1.16 -8.64
CA ALA A 12 13.11 -1.10 -7.63
C ALA A 12 12.74 -1.82 -6.33
N LEU A 13 11.48 -1.69 -5.89
CA LEU A 13 10.94 -2.41 -4.72
C LEU A 13 10.93 -3.92 -4.95
N ALA A 14 10.38 -4.36 -6.09
CA ALA A 14 10.30 -5.76 -6.47
C ALA A 14 11.69 -6.39 -6.62
N LEU A 15 12.65 -5.69 -7.23
CA LEU A 15 14.04 -6.14 -7.32
C LEU A 15 14.63 -6.38 -5.92
N ARG A 16 14.38 -5.45 -4.98
CA ARG A 16 14.94 -5.53 -3.63
C ARG A 16 14.30 -6.63 -2.78
N LEU A 17 12.99 -6.86 -2.93
CA LEU A 17 12.28 -7.92 -2.19
C LEU A 17 12.56 -9.31 -2.75
N ALA A 18 12.50 -9.47 -4.07
CA ALA A 18 12.58 -10.77 -4.73
C ALA A 18 13.99 -11.17 -5.16
N ASN A 19 14.95 -10.23 -5.15
CA ASN A 19 16.30 -10.40 -5.68
C ASN A 19 16.31 -10.98 -7.11
N SER A 20 15.40 -10.50 -7.97
CA SER A 20 15.20 -11.02 -9.32
C SER A 20 14.83 -9.90 -10.31
N ALA A 21 15.67 -9.73 -11.34
CA ALA A 21 15.42 -8.76 -12.41
C ALA A 21 14.15 -9.09 -13.21
N ARG A 22 13.81 -10.38 -13.36
CA ARG A 22 12.58 -10.80 -14.04
C ARG A 22 11.35 -10.35 -13.25
N VAL A 23 11.35 -10.51 -11.93
CA VAL A 23 10.25 -10.07 -11.06
C VAL A 23 10.14 -8.54 -11.08
N ALA A 24 11.26 -7.83 -11.08
CA ALA A 24 11.29 -6.37 -11.21
C ALA A 24 10.67 -5.88 -12.52
N LEU A 25 11.01 -6.52 -13.65
CA LEU A 25 10.45 -6.20 -14.95
C LEU A 25 8.94 -6.49 -15.02
N LEU A 26 8.50 -7.63 -14.49
CA LEU A 26 7.07 -7.97 -14.44
C LEU A 26 6.29 -6.98 -13.56
N ALA A 27 6.82 -6.60 -12.40
CA ALA A 27 6.19 -5.61 -11.54
C ALA A 27 6.08 -4.24 -12.23
N ALA A 28 7.13 -3.83 -12.96
CA ALA A 28 7.10 -2.60 -13.77
C ALA A 28 6.04 -2.69 -14.87
N LEU A 29 6.01 -3.80 -15.62
CA LEU A 29 5.08 -4.02 -16.72
C LEU A 29 3.63 -3.99 -16.23
N PHE A 30 3.31 -4.76 -15.18
CA PHE A 30 1.97 -4.78 -14.62
C PHE A 30 1.55 -3.42 -14.06
N THR A 31 2.46 -2.69 -13.40
CA THR A 31 2.18 -1.32 -12.92
C THR A 31 1.92 -0.36 -14.09
N ALA A 32 2.75 -0.40 -15.13
CA ALA A 32 2.66 0.50 -16.28
C ALA A 32 1.38 0.30 -17.10
N LEU A 33 0.90 -0.95 -17.16
CA LEU A 33 -0.30 -1.32 -17.92
C LEU A 33 -1.55 -1.41 -17.04
N HIS A 34 -1.44 -1.16 -15.73
CA HIS A 34 -2.56 -1.36 -14.82
C HIS A 34 -3.68 -0.35 -15.10
N PRO A 35 -4.94 -0.79 -15.32
CA PRO A 35 -6.05 0.12 -15.65
C PRO A 35 -6.24 1.25 -14.63
N LEU A 36 -6.24 0.96 -13.32
CA LEU A 36 -6.35 1.99 -12.28
C LEU A 36 -5.18 2.99 -12.28
N VAL A 37 -3.94 2.53 -12.48
CA VAL A 37 -2.76 3.41 -12.47
C VAL A 37 -2.78 4.33 -13.68
N LEU A 38 -3.20 3.82 -14.84
CA LEU A 38 -3.39 4.61 -16.05
C LEU A 38 -4.54 5.62 -15.90
N TYR A 39 -5.70 5.17 -15.42
CA TYR A 39 -6.89 6.00 -15.25
C TYR A 39 -6.61 7.17 -14.30
N TYR A 40 -6.16 6.89 -13.06
CA TYR A 40 -5.86 7.94 -12.10
C TYR A 40 -4.55 8.68 -12.38
N GLY A 41 -3.70 8.15 -13.28
CA GLY A 41 -2.53 8.85 -13.80
C GLY A 41 -2.86 10.02 -14.73
N GLN A 42 -4.09 10.05 -15.27
CA GLN A 42 -4.61 11.09 -16.17
C GLN A 42 -5.55 12.08 -15.46
N GLU A 43 -6.03 11.74 -14.27
CA GLU A 43 -6.84 12.65 -13.47
C GLU A 43 -5.97 13.59 -12.62
N ALA A 44 -6.37 14.86 -12.50
CA ALA A 44 -5.78 15.81 -11.56
C ALA A 44 -6.27 15.55 -10.12
N ARG A 45 -6.21 14.28 -9.68
CA ARG A 45 -6.54 13.82 -8.33
C ARG A 45 -5.30 13.27 -7.62
N MET A 46 -5.39 13.18 -6.31
CA MET A 46 -4.27 12.82 -5.43
C MET A 46 -3.81 11.35 -5.52
N TYR A 47 -4.57 10.47 -6.16
CA TYR A 47 -4.33 9.02 -6.14
C TYR A 47 -3.01 8.59 -6.79
N ALA A 48 -2.64 9.18 -7.93
CA ALA A 48 -1.36 8.86 -8.58
C ALA A 48 -0.16 9.27 -7.70
N GLN A 49 -0.22 10.48 -7.10
CA GLN A 49 0.80 10.96 -6.16
C GLN A 49 0.86 10.08 -4.91
N LEU A 50 -0.29 9.74 -4.33
CA LEU A 50 -0.38 8.89 -3.14
C LEU A 50 0.22 7.51 -3.40
N THR A 51 -0.06 6.92 -4.57
CA THR A 51 0.48 5.60 -4.94
C THR A 51 2.00 5.65 -5.10
N ALA A 52 2.55 6.70 -5.72
CA ALA A 52 4.00 6.87 -5.84
C ALA A 52 4.68 7.02 -4.46
N LEU A 53 4.10 7.83 -3.56
CA LEU A 53 4.59 8.02 -2.20
C LEU A 53 4.50 6.73 -1.38
N ALA A 54 3.42 5.97 -1.53
CA ALA A 54 3.24 4.66 -0.92
C ALA A 54 4.35 3.69 -1.34
N VAL A 55 4.58 3.52 -2.66
CA VAL A 55 5.63 2.63 -3.19
C VAL A 55 7.01 3.09 -2.72
N LEU A 56 7.28 4.40 -2.72
CA LEU A 56 8.53 4.95 -2.19
C LEU A 56 8.70 4.64 -0.70
N ALA A 57 7.66 4.84 0.13
CA ALA A 57 7.72 4.54 1.56
C ALA A 57 8.01 3.05 1.82
N GLY A 58 7.37 2.15 1.06
CA GLY A 58 7.66 0.72 1.10
C GLY A 58 9.08 0.39 0.69
N TYR A 59 9.58 0.96 -0.42
CA TYR A 59 10.97 0.80 -0.86
C TYR A 59 11.98 1.23 0.21
N LEU A 60 11.75 2.40 0.84
CA LEU A 60 12.61 2.91 1.89
C LEU A 60 12.60 1.99 3.12
N LEU A 61 11.43 1.49 3.54
CA LEU A 61 11.32 0.54 4.66
C LEU A 61 11.99 -0.80 4.37
N VAL A 62 11.81 -1.37 3.19
CA VAL A 62 12.49 -2.62 2.80
C VAL A 62 14.01 -2.41 2.79
N ARG A 63 14.48 -1.25 2.29
CA ARG A 63 15.90 -0.90 2.33
C ARG A 63 16.42 -0.73 3.76
N LEU A 64 15.65 -0.14 4.66
CA LEU A 64 15.98 -0.02 6.08
C LEU A 64 16.00 -1.39 6.78
N ALA A 65 15.09 -2.30 6.41
CA ALA A 65 15.01 -3.64 6.99
C ALA A 65 16.24 -4.47 6.63
N GLY A 66 16.70 -4.39 5.38
CA GLY A 66 17.86 -5.14 4.88
C GLY A 66 19.23 -4.51 5.12
N SER A 67 19.32 -3.36 5.80
CA SER A 67 20.59 -2.68 6.06
C SER A 67 20.93 -2.69 7.55
N ASP A 68 22.15 -3.12 7.91
CA ASP A 68 22.62 -3.14 9.30
C ASP A 68 22.98 -1.73 9.78
N ASN A 69 23.58 -0.94 8.89
CA ASN A 69 23.94 0.45 9.12
C ASN A 69 23.45 1.29 7.92
N PRO A 70 22.15 1.66 7.91
CA PRO A 70 21.61 2.48 6.82
C PRO A 70 22.26 3.87 6.81
N PRO A 71 22.41 4.49 5.63
CA PRO A 71 22.92 5.84 5.55
C PRO A 71 22.00 6.81 6.31
N ARG A 72 22.58 7.84 6.94
CA ARG A 72 21.88 8.76 7.86
C ARG A 72 20.65 9.46 7.25
N TRP A 73 20.61 9.60 5.92
CA TRP A 73 19.50 10.22 5.21
C TRP A 73 18.27 9.32 5.05
N LEU A 74 18.40 8.00 5.24
CA LEU A 74 17.35 7.06 4.86
C LEU A 74 16.12 7.13 5.77
N TRP A 75 16.31 7.28 7.08
CA TRP A 75 15.21 7.50 8.03
C TRP A 75 14.51 8.84 7.80
N PRO A 76 15.21 9.99 7.67
CA PRO A 76 14.60 11.25 7.26
C PRO A 76 13.82 11.16 5.95
N ALA A 77 14.36 10.48 4.92
CA ALA A 77 13.65 10.29 3.65
C ALA A 77 12.35 9.50 3.83
N PHE A 78 12.36 8.46 4.67
CA PHE A 78 11.13 7.72 5.02
C PHE A 78 10.13 8.62 5.73
N VAL A 79 10.55 9.37 6.76
CA VAL A 79 9.67 10.28 7.51
C VAL A 79 9.04 11.31 6.58
N VAL A 80 9.83 11.99 5.75
CA VAL A 80 9.32 12.99 4.79
C VAL A 80 8.34 12.36 3.80
N THR A 81 8.65 11.18 3.26
CA THR A 81 7.77 10.47 2.31
C THR A 81 6.46 10.05 2.97
N ALA A 82 6.53 9.46 4.16
CA ALA A 82 5.37 9.01 4.91
C ALA A 82 4.48 10.19 5.34
N THR A 83 5.08 11.27 5.84
CA THR A 83 4.37 12.51 6.14
C THR A 83 3.68 13.06 4.89
N ALA A 84 4.38 13.18 3.76
CA ALA A 84 3.79 13.63 2.50
C ALA A 84 2.61 12.74 2.06
N ALA A 85 2.69 11.43 2.25
CA ALA A 85 1.60 10.51 1.94
C ALA A 85 0.36 10.79 2.82
N VAL A 86 0.53 11.00 4.12
CA VAL A 86 -0.57 11.31 5.05
C VAL A 86 -1.19 12.69 4.79
N TYR A 87 -0.37 13.68 4.40
CA TYR A 87 -0.88 14.98 3.92
C TYR A 87 -1.61 14.87 2.58
N THR A 88 -1.28 13.88 1.75
CA THR A 88 -1.97 13.61 0.48
C THR A 88 -3.32 12.94 0.72
N HIS A 89 -3.39 11.97 1.63
CA HIS A 89 -4.64 11.32 2.03
C HIS A 89 -4.51 10.64 3.39
N TYR A 90 -5.47 10.87 4.29
CA TYR A 90 -5.48 10.27 5.64
C TYR A 90 -5.46 8.73 5.67
N PHE A 91 -5.99 8.05 4.65
CA PHE A 91 -5.92 6.58 4.52
C PHE A 91 -4.52 6.04 4.28
N ALA A 92 -3.54 6.90 3.94
CA ALA A 92 -2.13 6.53 3.95
C ALA A 92 -1.68 6.02 5.32
N LEU A 93 -2.28 6.46 6.43
CA LEU A 93 -1.97 5.95 7.77
C LEU A 93 -2.22 4.45 7.87
N PHE A 94 -3.31 3.93 7.30
CA PHE A 94 -3.61 2.50 7.32
C PHE A 94 -2.58 1.69 6.53
N LEU A 95 -2.14 2.19 5.38
CA LEU A 95 -1.03 1.58 4.66
C LEU A 95 0.27 1.61 5.48
N LEU A 96 0.63 2.76 6.06
CA LEU A 96 1.86 2.91 6.84
C LEU A 96 1.88 1.96 8.05
N LEU A 97 0.74 1.71 8.69
CA LEU A 97 0.61 0.71 9.74
C LEU A 97 0.84 -0.71 9.21
N GLY A 98 0.29 -1.05 8.04
CA GLY A 98 0.56 -2.33 7.36
C GLY A 98 2.04 -2.52 7.04
N LEU A 99 2.67 -1.49 6.49
CA LEU A 99 4.12 -1.49 6.18
C LEU A 99 4.98 -1.56 7.45
N ALA A 100 4.59 -0.87 8.52
CA ALA A 100 5.26 -0.95 9.81
C ALA A 100 5.15 -2.37 10.39
N ALA A 101 3.99 -3.01 10.31
CA ALA A 101 3.80 -4.40 10.72
C ALA A 101 4.66 -5.36 9.88
N ALA A 102 4.70 -5.17 8.55
CA ALA A 102 5.54 -5.97 7.66
C ALA A 102 7.03 -5.81 7.99
N TYR A 103 7.49 -4.58 8.21
CA TYR A 103 8.85 -4.27 8.63
C TYR A 103 9.20 -4.94 9.97
N LEU A 104 8.33 -4.83 10.98
CA LEU A 104 8.59 -5.45 12.28
C LEU A 104 8.64 -6.96 12.15
N PHE A 105 7.70 -7.58 11.44
CA PHE A 105 7.74 -9.02 11.22
C PHE A 105 9.03 -9.43 10.48
N ASP A 106 9.44 -8.68 9.46
CA ASP A 106 10.68 -8.93 8.73
C ASP A 106 11.90 -8.89 9.65
N VAL A 107 12.04 -7.81 10.42
CA VAL A 107 13.12 -7.61 11.38
C VAL A 107 13.15 -8.74 12.43
N TRP A 108 12.01 -9.11 12.97
CA TRP A 108 11.96 -10.13 14.01
C TRP A 108 12.15 -11.55 13.48
N ARG A 109 11.79 -11.79 12.22
CA ARG A 109 11.87 -13.12 11.60
C ARG A 109 13.21 -13.42 10.94
N TRP A 110 13.84 -12.43 10.29
CA TRP A 110 15.00 -12.64 9.42
C TRP A 110 16.23 -11.81 9.81
N GLN A 111 16.13 -10.88 10.77
CA GLN A 111 17.31 -10.11 11.22
C GLN A 111 17.92 -10.67 12.53
N PRO A 112 19.23 -10.50 12.72
CA PRO A 112 19.92 -10.87 13.96
C PRO A 112 19.29 -10.21 15.19
N ALA A 113 19.24 -10.96 16.31
CA ALA A 113 18.65 -10.49 17.57
C ALA A 113 19.24 -9.16 18.06
N SER A 114 20.55 -8.94 17.83
CA SER A 114 21.26 -7.71 18.18
C SER A 114 20.71 -6.45 17.50
N LEU A 115 20.08 -6.57 16.32
CA LEU A 115 19.55 -5.45 15.57
C LEU A 115 18.06 -5.18 15.83
N ARG A 116 17.32 -6.17 16.34
CA ARG A 116 15.84 -6.11 16.46
C ARG A 116 15.38 -4.91 17.29
N ARG A 117 15.96 -4.70 18.47
CA ARG A 117 15.61 -3.59 19.36
C ARG A 117 15.90 -2.24 18.70
N ARG A 118 17.10 -2.07 18.14
CA ARG A 118 17.51 -0.83 17.47
C ARG A 118 16.57 -0.50 16.31
N LYS A 119 16.31 -1.45 15.41
CA LYS A 119 15.42 -1.28 14.25
C LYS A 119 13.97 -0.99 14.66
N SER A 120 13.46 -1.68 15.69
CA SER A 120 12.09 -1.44 16.20
C SER A 120 11.95 -0.06 16.85
N VAL A 121 12.93 0.37 17.65
CA VAL A 121 12.95 1.73 18.23
C VAL A 121 13.06 2.78 17.15
N SER A 122 13.92 2.58 16.14
CA SER A 122 14.02 3.53 15.01
C SER A 122 12.70 3.66 14.25
N LEU A 123 11.99 2.56 13.99
CA LEU A 123 10.66 2.61 13.39
C LEU A 123 9.67 3.38 14.25
N LEU A 124 9.64 3.12 15.56
CA LEU A 124 8.76 3.83 16.49
C LEU A 124 9.07 5.34 16.49
N THR A 125 10.34 5.72 16.56
CA THR A 125 10.75 7.14 16.52
C THR A 125 10.36 7.80 15.19
N ALA A 126 10.49 7.09 14.06
CA ALA A 126 10.06 7.61 12.77
C ALA A 126 8.53 7.77 12.69
N GLY A 127 7.77 6.81 13.21
CA GLY A 127 6.31 6.91 13.30
C GLY A 127 5.85 8.08 14.16
N LEU A 128 6.47 8.27 15.33
CA LEU A 128 6.22 9.43 16.20
C LEU A 128 6.56 10.76 15.50
N ALA A 129 7.66 10.80 14.74
CA ALA A 129 8.02 11.99 13.96
C ALA A 129 6.98 12.28 12.87
N VAL A 130 6.47 11.26 12.17
CA VAL A 130 5.40 11.42 11.17
C VAL A 130 4.13 12.00 11.82
N LEU A 131 3.71 11.44 12.96
CA LEU A 131 2.56 11.93 13.71
C LEU A 131 2.76 13.37 14.18
N LEU A 132 3.94 13.69 14.72
CA LEU A 132 4.29 15.04 15.16
C LEU A 132 4.24 16.04 14.00
N LEU A 133 4.80 15.70 12.84
CA LEU A 133 4.76 16.54 11.64
C LEU A 133 3.36 16.70 11.04
N TYR A 134 2.45 15.76 11.32
CA TYR A 134 1.05 15.86 10.92
C TYR A 134 0.17 16.66 11.90
N THR A 135 0.69 17.00 13.09
CA THR A 135 -0.06 17.76 14.11
C THR A 135 -0.72 19.05 13.60
N PRO A 136 -0.12 19.87 12.71
CA PRO A 136 -0.76 21.10 12.23
C PRO A 136 -2.07 20.84 11.49
N TRP A 137 -2.24 19.66 10.90
CA TRP A 137 -3.44 19.29 10.13
C TRP A 137 -4.49 18.53 10.95
N LEU A 138 -4.21 18.20 12.21
CA LEU A 138 -5.16 17.46 13.06
C LEU A 138 -6.47 18.23 13.24
N ALA A 139 -6.40 19.56 13.35
CA ALA A 139 -7.61 20.40 13.45
C ALA A 139 -8.52 20.24 12.22
N ALA A 140 -7.93 20.22 11.01
CA ALA A 140 -8.66 20.00 9.77
C ALA A 140 -9.24 18.58 9.69
N LEU A 141 -8.48 17.57 10.09
CA LEU A 141 -8.95 16.17 10.16
C LEU A 141 -10.18 16.05 11.07
N PHE A 142 -10.10 16.56 12.31
CA PHE A 142 -11.23 16.51 13.24
C PHE A 142 -12.41 17.36 12.78
N GLY A 143 -12.15 18.49 12.13
CA GLY A 143 -13.18 19.30 11.49
C GLY A 143 -13.94 18.52 10.42
N GLN A 144 -13.22 17.80 9.56
CA GLN A 144 -13.83 16.98 8.51
C GLN A 144 -14.63 15.81 9.06
N LEU A 145 -14.12 15.10 10.07
CA LEU A 145 -14.83 14.01 10.75
C LEU A 145 -16.14 14.48 11.41
N ARG A 146 -16.21 15.72 11.90
CA ARG A 146 -17.43 16.30 12.49
C ARG A 146 -18.38 16.90 11.45
N GLY A 147 -17.83 17.40 10.33
CA GLY A 147 -18.53 18.21 9.33
C GLY A 147 -19.10 17.44 8.15
N ASP A 148 -18.55 16.27 7.80
CA ASP A 148 -19.04 15.46 6.67
C ASP A 148 -20.40 14.82 7.02
N ARG A 149 -21.49 15.61 6.94
CA ARG A 149 -22.89 15.19 7.17
C ARG A 149 -23.62 14.71 5.93
N SER A 150 -22.94 14.61 4.78
CA SER A 150 -23.49 13.98 3.57
C SER A 150 -23.47 12.45 3.73
N TYR A 151 -24.31 11.96 4.64
CA TYR A 151 -24.53 10.54 4.84
C TYR A 151 -25.66 10.09 3.93
N TRP A 152 -25.36 9.15 3.03
CA TRP A 152 -26.41 8.37 2.41
C TRP A 152 -26.91 7.36 3.45
N THR A 153 -28.22 7.31 3.66
CA THR A 153 -28.84 6.33 4.55
C THR A 153 -28.77 4.95 3.90
N GLY A 154 -27.93 4.07 4.42
CA GLY A 154 -27.78 2.70 3.90
C GLY A 154 -26.90 1.84 4.80
N ALA A 155 -27.07 0.53 4.75
CA ALA A 155 -26.18 -0.42 5.40
C ALA A 155 -25.03 -0.77 4.44
N LEU A 156 -23.78 -0.73 4.92
CA LEU A 156 -22.66 -1.22 4.15
C LEU A 156 -22.83 -2.73 3.91
N LYS A 157 -22.98 -3.12 2.65
CA LYS A 157 -22.92 -4.52 2.26
C LYS A 157 -21.46 -4.88 1.96
N VAL A 158 -20.79 -5.46 2.97
CA VAL A 158 -19.35 -5.79 2.90
C VAL A 158 -19.00 -6.61 1.66
N GLN A 159 -19.89 -7.51 1.25
CA GLN A 159 -19.67 -8.39 0.10
C GLN A 159 -19.65 -7.62 -1.22
N GLU A 160 -20.57 -6.66 -1.39
CA GLU A 160 -20.60 -5.76 -2.54
C GLU A 160 -19.36 -4.86 -2.53
N ALA A 161 -18.98 -4.32 -1.36
CA ALA A 161 -17.77 -3.50 -1.23
C ALA A 161 -16.48 -4.28 -1.58
N LEU A 162 -16.37 -5.54 -1.15
CA LEU A 162 -15.24 -6.41 -1.51
C LEU A 162 -15.21 -6.75 -2.99
N LEU A 163 -16.38 -7.04 -3.59
CA LEU A 163 -16.50 -7.28 -5.02
C LEU A 163 -16.12 -6.03 -5.82
N ASP A 164 -16.59 -4.85 -5.41
CA ASP A 164 -16.24 -3.57 -6.04
C ASP A 164 -14.73 -3.30 -6.00
N VAL A 165 -14.07 -3.57 -4.87
CA VAL A 165 -12.61 -3.47 -4.76
C VAL A 165 -11.94 -4.44 -5.72
N ALA A 166 -12.38 -5.69 -5.75
CA ALA A 166 -11.80 -6.73 -6.59
C ALA A 166 -11.97 -6.42 -8.09
N LEU A 167 -13.14 -5.92 -8.50
CA LEU A 167 -13.42 -5.50 -9.86
C LEU A 167 -12.61 -4.25 -10.23
N ALA A 168 -12.56 -3.24 -9.36
CA ALA A 168 -11.75 -2.05 -9.61
C ALA A 168 -10.26 -2.40 -9.73
N PHE A 169 -9.74 -3.29 -8.88
CA PHE A 169 -8.33 -3.68 -8.88
C PHE A 169 -7.95 -4.54 -10.09
N THR A 170 -8.92 -5.12 -10.80
CA THR A 170 -8.66 -5.98 -11.97
C THR A 170 -8.96 -5.26 -13.29
N GLY A 171 -10.11 -4.61 -13.38
CA GLY A 171 -10.60 -3.93 -14.59
C GLY A 171 -10.44 -2.41 -14.59
N GLY A 172 -10.19 -1.77 -13.45
CA GLY A 172 -10.27 -0.32 -13.33
C GLY A 172 -11.71 0.21 -13.28
N GLU A 173 -11.88 1.51 -13.49
CA GLU A 173 -13.18 2.21 -13.37
C GLU A 173 -14.04 2.14 -14.65
N SER A 174 -13.50 1.64 -15.76
CA SER A 174 -14.10 1.75 -17.10
C SER A 174 -14.58 0.43 -17.71
N VAL A 175 -14.34 -0.70 -17.05
CA VAL A 175 -14.72 -2.03 -17.55
C VAL A 175 -16.14 -2.38 -17.10
N LEU A 176 -16.97 -2.88 -18.03
CA LEU A 176 -18.30 -3.40 -17.71
C LEU A 176 -18.20 -4.53 -16.71
N GLU A 177 -19.05 -4.52 -15.67
CA GLU A 177 -19.05 -5.49 -14.57
C GLU A 177 -18.98 -6.94 -15.05
N ARG A 178 -19.78 -7.31 -16.05
CA ARG A 178 -19.78 -8.66 -16.66
C ARG A 178 -18.41 -9.08 -17.17
N ILE A 179 -17.65 -8.18 -17.79
CA ILE A 179 -16.29 -8.45 -18.29
C ILE A 179 -15.32 -8.49 -17.10
N GLY A 180 -15.49 -7.57 -16.15
CA GLY A 180 -14.70 -7.49 -14.92
C GLY A 180 -14.72 -8.81 -14.12
N VAL A 181 -15.86 -9.49 -14.02
CA VAL A 181 -15.96 -10.79 -13.32
C VAL A 181 -15.07 -11.85 -13.97
N TRP A 182 -15.01 -11.93 -15.31
CA TRP A 182 -14.14 -12.89 -16.00
C TRP A 182 -12.66 -12.56 -15.82
N LEU A 183 -12.31 -11.27 -15.88
CA LEU A 183 -10.95 -10.81 -15.58
C LEU A 183 -10.57 -11.13 -14.13
N LEU A 184 -11.49 -10.96 -13.19
CA LEU A 184 -11.29 -11.26 -11.78
C LEU A 184 -10.99 -12.74 -11.55
N VAL A 185 -11.67 -13.65 -12.24
CA VAL A 185 -11.35 -15.09 -12.17
C VAL A 185 -9.92 -15.35 -12.65
N GLY A 186 -9.52 -14.77 -13.79
CA GLY A 186 -8.16 -14.91 -14.33
C GLY A 186 -7.09 -14.36 -13.38
N TYR A 187 -7.29 -13.13 -12.88
CA TYR A 187 -6.42 -12.51 -11.88
C TYR A 187 -6.34 -13.35 -10.60
N GLY A 188 -7.48 -13.81 -10.08
CA GLY A 188 -7.54 -14.64 -8.88
C GLY A 188 -6.73 -15.93 -9.01
N LEU A 189 -6.79 -16.60 -10.16
CA LEU A 189 -6.00 -17.82 -10.43
C LEU A 189 -4.49 -17.51 -10.48
N VAL A 190 -4.09 -16.42 -11.15
CA VAL A 190 -2.68 -15.99 -11.24
C VAL A 190 -2.15 -15.61 -9.86
N THR A 191 -2.91 -14.81 -9.09
CA THR A 191 -2.56 -14.41 -7.73
C THR A 191 -2.46 -15.62 -6.81
N LEU A 192 -3.41 -16.57 -6.88
CA LEU A 192 -3.35 -17.80 -6.08
C LEU A 192 -2.10 -18.63 -6.41
N LEU A 193 -1.79 -18.81 -7.71
CA LEU A 193 -0.59 -19.51 -8.14
C LEU A 193 0.68 -18.81 -7.65
N ALA A 194 0.73 -17.48 -7.72
CA ALA A 194 1.83 -16.67 -7.22
C ALA A 194 2.01 -16.85 -5.71
N ILE A 195 0.91 -16.81 -4.94
CA ILE A 195 0.92 -17.05 -3.48
C ILE A 195 1.49 -18.43 -3.16
N VAL A 196 0.99 -19.49 -3.81
CA VAL A 196 1.47 -20.86 -3.57
C VAL A 196 2.96 -21.00 -3.92
N ARG A 197 3.40 -20.43 -5.05
CA ARG A 197 4.81 -20.46 -5.49
C ARG A 197 5.73 -19.72 -4.53
N LEU A 198 5.35 -18.51 -4.10
CA LEU A 198 6.14 -17.69 -3.20
C LEU A 198 6.20 -18.25 -1.78
N TRP A 199 5.10 -18.86 -1.31
CA TRP A 199 5.01 -19.48 0.02
C TRP A 199 5.91 -20.71 0.13
N ARG A 200 5.85 -21.58 -0.89
CA ARG A 200 6.68 -22.79 -0.98
C ARG A 200 8.14 -22.49 -1.37
N GLY A 201 8.41 -21.29 -1.86
CA GLY A 201 9.73 -20.85 -2.28
C GLY A 201 10.68 -20.51 -1.13
N ALA A 202 11.81 -19.92 -1.52
CA ALA A 202 12.84 -19.44 -0.61
C ALA A 202 12.41 -18.19 0.17
N GLU A 203 13.26 -17.76 1.12
CA GLU A 203 13.03 -16.57 1.95
C GLU A 203 12.58 -15.32 1.17
N PRO A 204 13.20 -14.93 0.03
CA PRO A 204 12.76 -13.75 -0.72
C PRO A 204 11.29 -13.83 -1.14
N GLY A 205 10.80 -15.02 -1.51
CA GLY A 205 9.39 -15.21 -1.87
C GLY A 205 8.44 -15.00 -0.69
N ARG A 206 8.81 -15.51 0.49
CA ARG A 206 8.02 -15.30 1.72
C ARG A 206 8.04 -13.85 2.18
N ARG A 207 9.16 -13.14 1.97
CA ARG A 207 9.27 -11.69 2.20
C ARG A 207 8.34 -10.90 1.28
N VAL A 208 8.35 -11.22 -0.02
CA VAL A 208 7.41 -10.62 -0.99
C VAL A 208 5.98 -10.81 -0.51
N LEU A 209 5.58 -12.03 -0.12
CA LEU A 209 4.22 -12.29 0.37
C LEU A 209 3.84 -11.51 1.62
N LEU A 210 4.74 -11.42 2.60
CA LEU A 210 4.50 -10.67 3.82
C LEU A 210 4.19 -9.19 3.50
N TYR A 211 5.05 -8.55 2.72
CA TYR A 211 4.88 -7.15 2.36
C TYR A 211 3.64 -6.96 1.49
N ALA A 212 3.45 -7.78 0.45
CA ALA A 212 2.30 -7.72 -0.44
C ALA A 212 0.97 -7.88 0.32
N ALA A 213 0.88 -8.89 1.20
CA ALA A 213 -0.33 -9.16 1.98
C ALA A 213 -0.65 -8.02 2.95
N LEU A 214 0.32 -7.50 3.70
CA LEU A 214 0.07 -6.41 4.65
C LEU A 214 -0.16 -5.06 3.94
N TRP A 215 0.44 -4.86 2.76
CA TRP A 215 0.17 -3.71 1.91
C TRP A 215 -1.27 -3.70 1.39
N LEU A 216 -1.75 -4.86 0.94
CA LEU A 216 -3.09 -5.02 0.39
C LEU A 216 -4.15 -5.00 1.50
N LEU A 217 -3.98 -5.85 2.52
CA LEU A 217 -5.03 -6.12 3.51
C LEU A 217 -5.18 -4.99 4.53
N ALA A 218 -4.10 -4.35 4.98
CA ALA A 218 -4.20 -3.33 6.04
C ALA A 218 -5.10 -2.14 5.66
N PRO A 219 -4.89 -1.45 4.52
CA PRO A 219 -5.82 -0.39 4.09
C PRO A 219 -7.21 -0.91 3.74
N VAL A 220 -7.35 -2.07 3.09
CA VAL A 220 -8.68 -2.62 2.73
C VAL A 220 -9.51 -2.91 3.98
N VAL A 221 -8.94 -3.65 4.94
CA VAL A 221 -9.62 -4.00 6.19
C VAL A 221 -9.91 -2.74 7.01
N ALA A 222 -8.94 -1.83 7.17
CA ALA A 222 -9.14 -0.63 7.97
C ALA A 222 -10.22 0.31 7.40
N VAL A 223 -10.26 0.49 6.08
CA VAL A 223 -11.30 1.30 5.43
C VAL A 223 -12.66 0.62 5.50
N LEU A 224 -12.75 -0.70 5.34
CA LEU A 224 -14.02 -1.42 5.50
C LEU A 224 -14.54 -1.35 6.94
N LEU A 225 -13.68 -1.51 7.94
CA LEU A 225 -14.05 -1.34 9.35
C LEU A 225 -14.55 0.08 9.63
N LEU A 226 -13.88 1.09 9.08
CA LEU A 226 -14.34 2.47 9.17
C LEU A 226 -15.68 2.67 8.45
N ALA A 227 -15.86 2.04 7.29
CA ALA A 227 -17.06 2.15 6.48
C ALA A 227 -18.28 1.45 7.11
N VAL A 228 -18.08 0.48 8.01
CA VAL A 228 -19.18 -0.10 8.81
C VAL A 228 -19.75 0.95 9.78
N ALA A 229 -18.89 1.78 10.37
CA ALA A 229 -19.33 2.86 11.27
C ALA A 229 -19.85 4.07 10.49
N VAL A 230 -19.32 4.31 9.29
CA VAL A 230 -19.67 5.43 8.41
C VAL A 230 -19.93 4.88 7.01
N PRO A 231 -21.20 4.62 6.61
CA PRO A 231 -21.55 3.87 5.40
C PRO A 231 -21.34 4.70 4.12
N LYS A 232 -20.09 5.08 3.86
CA LYS A 232 -19.60 5.78 2.68
C LYS A 232 -18.37 5.04 2.19
N PHE A 233 -18.57 4.20 1.19
CA PHE A 233 -17.50 3.40 0.60
C PHE A 233 -17.41 3.64 -0.91
N ASN A 234 -16.18 3.64 -1.41
CA ASN A 234 -15.88 3.55 -2.83
C ASN A 234 -14.52 2.86 -2.97
N ALA A 235 -14.36 2.00 -3.98
CA ALA A 235 -13.14 1.22 -4.19
C ALA A 235 -11.87 2.10 -4.27
N ARG A 236 -11.97 3.33 -4.78
CA ARG A 236 -10.83 4.26 -4.85
C ARG A 236 -10.24 4.63 -3.49
N TYR A 237 -11.01 4.53 -2.40
CA TYR A 237 -10.53 4.79 -1.04
C TYR A 237 -9.44 3.83 -0.59
N VAL A 238 -9.43 2.62 -1.16
CA VAL A 238 -8.41 1.62 -0.88
C VAL A 238 -7.38 1.50 -2.00
N MET A 239 -7.39 2.38 -3.01
CA MET A 239 -6.43 2.31 -4.13
C MET A 239 -4.97 2.30 -3.68
N VAL A 240 -4.65 2.91 -2.54
CA VAL A 240 -3.32 2.88 -1.92
C VAL A 240 -2.81 1.47 -1.62
N ALA A 241 -3.71 0.48 -1.54
CA ALA A 241 -3.46 -0.94 -1.36
C ALA A 241 -3.01 -1.66 -2.63
N LEU A 242 -3.30 -1.10 -3.81
CA LEU A 242 -3.13 -1.74 -5.12
C LEU A 242 -1.72 -2.32 -5.35
N PRO A 243 -0.61 -1.64 -4.98
CA PRO A 243 0.73 -2.21 -5.19
C PRO A 243 1.00 -3.53 -4.46
N GLY A 244 0.16 -3.92 -3.51
CA GLY A 244 0.25 -5.22 -2.84
C GLY A 244 -0.39 -6.39 -3.60
N LEU A 245 -1.19 -6.13 -4.63
CA LEU A 245 -1.79 -7.16 -5.51
C LEU A 245 -0.83 -7.54 -6.65
#